data_AF-A0AAJ7JF49-F1
#
_entry.id   AF-A0AAJ7JF49-F1
#
_cell.length_a   1.000
_cell.length_b   1.000
_cell.length_c   1.000
_cell.angle_alpha   90.00
_cell.angle_beta   90.00
_cell.angle_gamma   90.00
#
_symmetry.space_group_name_H-M   'P 1'
#
loop_
_entity.id
_entity.type
_entity.pdbx_description
1 polymer ?
#
loop_
_entity_poly.entity_id
_entity_poly.type
_entity_poly.pdbx_seq_one_letter_code
_entity_poly.pdbx_strand_id
1 'polypeptide(L)'
;TKWSNFISMFQDFVTGLSILSRGSIDEKLRWTFSLYDINGDGCITREEMTDIVTAVYELMGKFADPNLDHQGVREKVDRMFQKMDGNRDGVVTLSEFLEACRADPDISTSMAALDTAF
;
A
#
# COMPACT_ATOMS: atom_id res chain seq x y z
N THR A 1 13.63 0.25 -26.17
CA THR A 1 14.01 -1.18 -26.24
C THR A 1 13.48 -1.86 -25.00
N LYS A 2 12.80 -3.02 -25.08
CA LYS A 2 12.20 -3.70 -23.90
C LYS A 2 13.18 -3.92 -22.73
N TRP A 3 14.47 -4.05 -23.04
CA TRP A 3 15.57 -4.16 -22.09
C TRP A 3 15.81 -2.91 -21.23
N SER A 4 15.65 -1.72 -21.79
CA SER A 4 15.86 -0.46 -21.06
C SER A 4 14.78 -0.25 -19.99
N ASN A 5 13.54 -0.61 -20.30
CA ASN A 5 12.42 -0.54 -19.36
C ASN A 5 12.56 -1.55 -18.23
N PHE A 6 13.06 -2.76 -18.52
CA PHE A 6 13.32 -3.77 -17.49
C PHE A 6 14.42 -3.32 -16.51
N ILE A 7 15.51 -2.72 -17.02
CA ILE A 7 16.60 -2.19 -16.17
C ILE A 7 16.07 -1.07 -15.27
N SER A 8 15.26 -0.15 -15.80
CA SER A 8 14.65 0.93 -15.00
C SER A 8 13.75 0.36 -13.90
N MET A 9 12.82 -0.53 -14.25
CA MET A 9 11.91 -1.17 -13.29
C MET A 9 12.68 -1.91 -12.19
N PHE A 10 13.76 -2.61 -12.55
CA PHE A 10 14.58 -3.30 -11.55
C PHE A 10 15.38 -2.33 -10.67
N GLN A 11 15.85 -1.20 -11.20
CA GLN A 11 16.48 -0.16 -10.40
C GLN A 11 15.49 0.50 -9.44
N ASP A 12 14.27 0.80 -9.90
CA ASP A 12 13.21 1.34 -9.05
C ASP A 12 12.82 0.35 -7.95
N PHE A 13 12.75 -0.95 -8.30
CA PHE A 13 12.48 -2.02 -7.36
C PHE A 13 13.60 -2.17 -6.31
N VAL A 14 14.87 -2.23 -6.72
CA VAL A 14 16.03 -2.34 -5.81
C VAL A 14 16.19 -1.09 -4.95
N THR A 15 15.91 0.09 -5.50
CA THR A 15 15.89 1.35 -4.75
C THR A 15 14.80 1.32 -3.68
N GLY A 16 13.60 0.82 -4.04
CA GLY A 16 12.52 0.56 -3.11
C GLY A 16 12.90 -0.35 -1.96
N LEU A 17 13.54 -1.49 -2.26
CA LEU A 17 14.04 -2.42 -1.23
C LEU A 17 15.11 -1.79 -0.32
N SER A 18 15.98 -0.93 -0.87
CA SER A 18 16.97 -0.21 -0.06
C SER A 18 16.31 0.78 0.91
N ILE A 19 15.27 1.48 0.45
CA ILE A 19 14.48 2.41 1.27
C ILE A 19 13.73 1.65 2.36
N LEU A 20 13.11 0.52 2.05
CA LEU A 20 12.47 -0.35 3.04
C LEU A 20 13.46 -0.87 4.09
N SER A 21 14.69 -1.21 3.68
CA SER A 21 15.71 -1.80 4.56
C SER A 21 16.38 -0.78 5.48
N ARG A 22 16.62 0.47 5.02
CA ARG A 22 17.44 1.46 5.75
C ARG A 22 16.88 2.89 5.79
N GLY A 23 15.75 3.15 5.16
CA GLY A 23 15.12 4.47 5.10
C GLY A 23 14.46 4.88 6.41
N SER A 24 14.27 6.19 6.56
CA SER A 24 13.46 6.78 7.62
C SER A 24 11.99 6.34 7.50
N ILE A 25 11.22 6.44 8.59
CA ILE A 25 9.78 6.09 8.58
C ILE A 25 9.03 6.84 7.49
N ASP A 26 9.37 8.12 7.25
CA ASP A 26 8.77 8.94 6.20
C ASP A 26 9.09 8.42 4.79
N GLU A 27 10.30 7.92 4.53
CA GLU A 27 10.66 7.33 3.23
C GLU A 27 9.98 5.98 3.01
N LYS A 28 9.86 5.15 4.06
CA LYS A 28 9.11 3.90 3.99
C LYS A 28 7.64 4.16 3.65
N LEU A 29 7.00 5.08 4.37
CA LEU A 29 5.60 5.45 4.11
C LEU A 29 5.39 6.00 2.69
N ARG A 30 6.31 6.82 2.16
CA ARG A 30 6.24 7.30 0.78
C ARG A 30 6.38 6.18 -0.24
N TRP A 31 7.25 5.21 0.04
CA TRP A 31 7.42 4.06 -0.82
C TRP A 31 6.20 3.13 -0.75
N THR A 32 5.67 2.85 0.44
CA THR A 32 4.40 2.12 0.61
C THR A 32 3.26 2.83 -0.13
N PHE A 33 3.17 4.16 -0.05
CA PHE A 33 2.19 4.93 -0.83
C PHE A 33 2.35 4.69 -2.35
N SER A 34 3.59 4.72 -2.86
CA SER A 34 3.88 4.44 -4.27
C SER A 34 3.59 3.00 -4.69
N LEU A 35 3.53 2.03 -3.77
CA LEU A 35 3.05 0.68 -4.08
C LEU A 35 1.53 0.65 -4.22
N TYR A 36 0.83 1.46 -3.44
CA TYR A 36 -0.62 1.55 -3.47
C TYR A 36 -1.15 2.34 -4.67
N ASP A 37 -0.46 3.41 -5.04
CA ASP A 37 -0.76 4.22 -6.22
C ASP A 37 -0.25 3.51 -7.49
N ILE A 38 -1.07 2.60 -8.02
CA ILE A 38 -0.72 1.76 -9.19
C ILE A 38 -0.53 2.63 -10.44
N ASN A 39 -1.38 3.65 -10.59
CA ASN A 39 -1.41 4.47 -11.79
C ASN A 39 -0.39 5.64 -11.75
N GLY A 40 0.08 6.02 -10.56
CA GLY A 40 1.09 7.05 -10.33
C GLY A 40 0.57 8.48 -10.38
N ASP A 41 -0.72 8.72 -10.16
CA ASP A 41 -1.35 10.05 -10.18
C ASP A 41 -1.20 10.81 -8.85
N GLY A 42 -0.59 10.19 -7.84
CA GLY A 42 -0.38 10.76 -6.52
C GLY A 42 -1.59 10.62 -5.60
N CYS A 43 -2.59 9.84 -5.98
CA CYS A 43 -3.81 9.56 -5.24
C CYS A 43 -4.07 8.05 -5.20
N ILE A 44 -4.53 7.53 -4.07
CA ILE A 44 -4.95 6.13 -3.96
C ILE A 44 -6.47 6.07 -4.04
N THR A 45 -6.99 5.39 -5.05
CA THR A 45 -8.40 5.10 -5.17
C THR A 45 -8.80 3.85 -4.37
N ARG A 46 -10.09 3.69 -4.09
CA ARG A 46 -10.61 2.48 -3.44
C ARG A 46 -10.29 1.21 -4.24
N GLU A 47 -10.32 1.32 -5.57
CA GLU A 47 -10.05 0.22 -6.49
C GLU A 47 -8.59 -0.22 -6.37
N GLU A 48 -7.65 0.73 -6.44
CA GLU A 48 -6.21 0.44 -6.28
C GLU A 48 -5.88 -0.15 -4.91
N MET A 49 -6.49 0.37 -3.84
CA MET A 49 -6.32 -0.20 -2.50
C MET A 49 -6.84 -1.65 -2.43
N THR A 50 -7.96 -1.95 -3.10
CA THR A 50 -8.52 -3.30 -3.16
C THR A 50 -7.61 -4.24 -3.93
N ASP A 51 -7.08 -3.81 -5.07
CA ASP A 51 -6.20 -4.60 -5.92
C ASP A 51 -4.90 -4.96 -5.19
N ILE A 52 -4.26 -3.99 -4.54
CA ILE A 52 -3.02 -4.21 -3.80
C ILE A 52 -3.22 -5.14 -2.60
N VAL A 53 -4.26 -4.90 -1.80
CA VAL A 53 -4.57 -5.78 -0.66
C VAL A 53 -4.87 -7.19 -1.15
N THR A 54 -5.67 -7.34 -2.20
CA THR A 54 -5.98 -8.66 -2.79
C THR A 54 -4.73 -9.37 -3.29
N ALA A 55 -3.88 -8.67 -4.05
CA ALA A 55 -2.64 -9.22 -4.58
C ALA A 55 -1.70 -9.70 -3.46
N VAL A 56 -1.65 -8.99 -2.33
CA VAL A 56 -0.81 -9.37 -1.19
C VAL A 56 -1.40 -10.55 -0.42
N TYR A 57 -2.72 -10.63 -0.29
CA TYR A 57 -3.37 -11.84 0.24
C TYR A 57 -3.07 -13.06 -0.62
N GLU A 58 -3.11 -12.92 -1.94
CA GLU A 58 -2.74 -13.99 -2.87
C GLU A 58 -1.24 -14.36 -2.75
N LEU A 59 -0.36 -13.36 -2.63
CA LEU A 59 1.09 -13.54 -2.51
C LEU A 59 1.50 -14.21 -1.18
N MET A 60 0.88 -13.81 -0.06
CA MET A 60 1.14 -14.39 1.27
C MET A 60 0.41 -15.73 1.50
N GLY A 61 -0.16 -16.33 0.45
CA GLY A 61 -1.05 -17.49 0.49
C GLY A 61 -0.83 -18.45 1.67
N LYS A 62 -1.91 -18.66 2.45
CA LYS A 62 -2.05 -19.52 3.65
C LYS A 62 -1.47 -19.03 4.98
N PHE A 63 -0.82 -17.87 5.06
CA PHE A 63 -0.45 -17.27 6.36
C PHE A 63 -1.42 -16.21 6.86
N ALA A 64 -2.22 -15.62 5.97
CA ALA A 64 -3.38 -14.83 6.34
C ALA A 64 -4.60 -15.75 6.50
N ASP A 65 -5.38 -15.51 7.56
CA ASP A 65 -6.51 -16.30 8.04
C ASP A 65 -7.29 -17.05 6.92
N PRO A 66 -7.37 -18.40 6.95
CA PRO A 66 -8.10 -19.18 5.95
C PRO A 66 -9.62 -18.89 5.89
N ASN A 67 -10.16 -18.08 6.82
CA ASN A 67 -11.55 -17.62 6.81
C ASN A 67 -11.77 -16.22 6.19
N LEU A 68 -10.72 -15.52 5.76
CA LEU A 68 -10.87 -14.22 5.10
C LEU A 68 -11.26 -14.44 3.64
N ASP A 69 -12.57 -14.42 3.38
CA ASP A 69 -13.14 -14.42 2.04
C ASP A 69 -12.97 -13.05 1.36
N HIS A 70 -13.23 -12.99 0.05
CA HIS A 70 -13.18 -11.74 -0.72
C HIS A 70 -14.07 -10.64 -0.12
N GLN A 71 -15.10 -11.01 0.63
CA GLN A 71 -16.00 -10.09 1.31
C GLN A 71 -15.34 -9.46 2.55
N GLY A 72 -14.64 -10.24 3.37
CA GLY A 72 -13.87 -9.73 4.50
C GLY A 72 -12.72 -8.81 4.09
N VAL A 73 -12.07 -9.08 2.97
CA VAL A 73 -11.05 -8.18 2.38
C VAL A 73 -11.68 -6.84 2.00
N ARG A 74 -12.80 -6.87 1.27
CA ARG A 74 -13.52 -5.67 0.85
C ARG A 74 -13.99 -4.82 2.03
N GLU A 75 -14.57 -5.44 3.06
CA GLU A 75 -14.97 -4.73 4.28
C GLU A 75 -13.79 -4.13 5.06
N LYS A 76 -12.62 -4.79 5.00
CA LYS A 76 -11.40 -4.24 5.60
C LYS A 76 -10.93 -3.03 4.82
N VAL A 77 -10.87 -3.15 3.49
CA VAL A 77 -10.49 -2.04 2.59
C VAL A 77 -11.42 -0.85 2.78
N ASP A 78 -12.74 -1.04 2.77
CA ASP A 78 -13.69 0.04 2.97
C ASP A 78 -13.50 0.76 4.31
N ARG A 79 -13.21 0.02 5.38
CA ARG A 79 -12.91 0.59 6.71
C ARG A 79 -11.59 1.37 6.72
N MET A 80 -10.54 0.84 6.09
CA MET A 80 -9.24 1.51 6.01
C MET A 80 -9.35 2.78 5.16
N PHE A 81 -10.00 2.68 4.00
CA PHE A 81 -10.24 3.79 3.10
C PHE A 81 -11.03 4.91 3.78
N GLN A 82 -12.15 4.59 4.45
CA GLN A 82 -12.94 5.61 5.17
C GLN A 82 -12.18 6.31 6.29
N LYS A 83 -11.21 5.64 6.92
CA LYS A 83 -10.39 6.26 7.97
C LYS A 83 -9.29 7.15 7.40
N MET A 84 -8.80 6.85 6.20
CA MET A 84 -7.75 7.62 5.52
C MET A 84 -8.31 8.80 4.73
N ASP A 85 -9.44 8.61 4.06
CA ASP A 85 -10.15 9.61 3.27
C ASP A 85 -10.86 10.61 4.20
N GLY A 86 -10.07 11.53 4.76
CA GLY A 86 -10.53 12.50 5.74
C GLY A 86 -11.46 13.56 5.15
N ASN A 87 -11.24 13.95 3.89
CA ASN A 87 -12.04 14.94 3.19
C ASN A 87 -13.28 14.32 2.47
N ARG A 88 -13.33 12.99 2.32
CA ARG A 88 -14.39 12.21 1.67
C ARG A 88 -14.59 12.55 0.20
N ASP A 89 -13.52 12.88 -0.50
CA ASP A 89 -13.53 13.14 -1.95
C ASP A 89 -13.44 11.83 -2.78
N GLY A 90 -13.23 10.69 -2.12
CA GLY A 90 -13.15 9.38 -2.75
C GLY A 90 -11.76 9.00 -3.23
N VAL A 91 -10.73 9.78 -2.87
CA VAL A 91 -9.30 9.46 -3.06
C VAL A 91 -8.52 9.68 -1.77
N VAL A 92 -7.39 9.01 -1.62
CA VAL A 92 -6.46 9.23 -0.50
C VAL A 92 -5.17 9.81 -1.04
N THR A 93 -4.91 11.08 -0.72
CA THR A 93 -3.66 11.74 -1.07
C THR A 93 -2.52 11.31 -0.15
N LEU A 94 -1.27 11.54 -0.57
CA LEU A 94 -0.09 11.26 0.27
C LEU A 94 -0.16 11.97 1.63
N SER A 95 -0.69 13.20 1.68
CA SER A 95 -0.84 13.95 2.92
C SER A 95 -1.83 13.27 3.87
N GLU A 96 -2.99 12.87 3.35
CA GLU A 96 -4.02 12.15 4.12
C GLU A 96 -3.51 10.79 4.58
N PHE A 97 -2.76 10.09 3.73
CA PHE A 97 -2.12 8.84 4.09
C PHE A 97 -1.16 8.99 5.27
N LEU A 98 -0.26 9.97 5.21
CA LEU A 98 0.70 10.25 6.28
C LEU A 98 0.01 10.70 7.56
N GLU A 99 -1.03 11.53 7.45
CA GLU A 99 -1.81 12.00 8.58
C GLU A 99 -2.57 10.85 9.25
N ALA A 100 -3.23 10.00 8.47
CA ALA A 100 -3.94 8.83 8.96
C ALA A 100 -3.00 7.83 9.66
N CYS A 101 -1.81 7.58 9.10
CA CYS A 101 -0.81 6.72 9.73
C CYS A 101 -0.25 7.30 11.03
N ARG A 102 -0.16 8.63 11.15
CA ARG A 102 0.27 9.31 12.38
C ARG A 102 -0.83 9.38 13.42
N ALA A 103 -2.08 9.51 12.99
CA ALA A 103 -3.25 9.63 13.86
C ALA A 103 -3.71 8.27 14.44
N ASP A 104 -3.60 7.19 13.65
CA ASP A 104 -4.09 5.86 14.03
C ASP A 104 -2.99 4.78 13.85
N PRO A 105 -2.43 4.26 14.96
CA PRO A 105 -1.42 3.19 14.92
C PRO A 105 -1.92 1.88 14.28
N ASP A 106 -3.22 1.60 14.32
CA ASP A 106 -3.79 0.40 13.68
C ASP A 106 -3.73 0.51 12.16
N ILE A 107 -3.90 1.72 11.62
CA ILE A 107 -3.73 2.01 10.19
C ILE A 107 -2.27 1.81 9.80
N SER A 108 -1.35 2.41 10.54
CA SER A 108 0.09 2.27 10.28
C SER A 108 0.52 0.80 10.29
N THR A 109 0.04 0.02 11.26
CA THR A 109 0.34 -1.43 11.35
C THR A 109 -0.28 -2.21 10.19
N SER A 110 -1.51 -1.88 9.79
CA SER A 110 -2.19 -2.55 8.67
C SER A 110 -1.49 -2.28 7.33
N MET A 111 -0.94 -1.09 7.13
CA MET A 111 -0.19 -0.73 5.93
C MET A 111 1.24 -1.29 5.97
N ALA A 112 1.89 -1.30 7.14
CA ALA A 112 3.21 -1.90 7.33
C ALA A 112 3.20 -3.44 7.24
N ALA A 113 2.04 -4.08 7.36
CA ALA A 113 1.90 -5.51 7.09
C ALA A 113 2.30 -5.86 5.65
N LEU A 114 2.16 -4.92 4.70
CA LEU A 114 2.70 -5.07 3.35
C LEU A 114 4.21 -5.06 3.31
N ASP A 115 4.85 -4.14 4.04
CA ASP A 115 6.32 -4.07 4.12
C ASP A 115 6.92 -5.36 4.70
N THR A 116 6.15 -6.11 5.51
CA THR A 116 6.58 -7.39 6.10
C THR A 116 6.40 -8.58 5.14
N ALA A 117 5.58 -8.41 4.10
CA ALA A 117 5.33 -9.45 3.09
C ALA A 117 6.42 -9.51 2.01
N PHE A 118 7.27 -8.47 1.92
CA PHE A 118 8.41 -8.36 1.01
C PHE A 118 9.75 -8.37 1.77
#